data_AF-A0A8S8YVK0-F1
#
_entry.id   AF-A0A8S8YVK0-F1
#
_cell.length_a   1.000
_cell.length_b   1.000
_cell.length_c   1.000
_cell.angle_alpha   90.00
_cell.angle_beta   90.00
_cell.angle_gamma   90.00
#
_symmetry.space_group_name_H-M   'P 1'
#
loop_
_entity.id
_entity.type
_entity.pdbx_description
1 polymer ?
#
loop_
_entity_poly.entity_id
_entity_poly.type
_entity_poly.pdbx_seq_one_letter_code
_entity_poly.pdbx_strand_id
1 'polypeptide(L)'
;MCGTFRRRAMDYAAKDIGADVIATGHNLDDTLQTFVINMLSGDTTKVGWMNPDTSTNSLRKIKPFCEIYESEIVFYAFTNNLPFQSEPCPHMNEGIRTDIREFLNSLENQRSGIKNNLYQSIIKVSDVMKNSDSNSKNKTKCERCGAECTGQICSVCTMVLKLKSNQT
;
A
#
# COMPACT_ATOMS: atom_id res chain seq x y z
N MET A 1 10.41 -8.24 -1.80
CA MET A 1 11.21 -7.97 -0.58
C MET A 1 11.34 -6.47 -0.27
N CYS A 2 11.74 -5.62 -1.22
CA CYS A 2 11.98 -4.17 -1.03
C CYS A 2 10.88 -3.45 -0.22
N GLY A 3 9.60 -3.58 -0.62
CA GLY A 3 8.49 -2.90 0.07
C GLY A 3 8.26 -3.33 1.52
N THR A 4 8.66 -4.55 1.92
CA THR A 4 8.57 -5.00 3.32
C THR A 4 9.62 -4.32 4.18
N PHE A 5 10.86 -4.25 3.70
CA PHE A 5 11.94 -3.55 4.40
C PHE A 5 11.71 -2.04 4.45
N ARG A 6 11.27 -1.43 3.34
CA ARG A 6 10.96 0.02 3.29
C ARG A 6 9.92 0.41 4.33
N ARG A 7 8.82 -0.35 4.46
CA ARG A 7 7.78 -0.10 5.47
C ARG A 7 8.34 -0.18 6.89
N ARG A 8 9.18 -1.18 7.18
CA ARG A 8 9.84 -1.31 8.49
C ARG A 8 10.77 -0.12 8.78
N ALA A 9 11.54 0.32 7.80
CA ALA A 9 12.43 1.47 7.95
C ALA A 9 11.65 2.75 8.24
N MET A 10 10.54 2.99 7.53
CA MET A 10 9.65 4.13 7.79
C MET A 10 9.05 4.07 9.20
N ASP A 11 8.67 2.88 9.68
CA ASP A 11 8.12 2.71 11.04
C ASP A 11 9.15 3.03 12.13
N TYR A 12 10.42 2.65 11.94
CA TYR A 12 11.49 3.03 12.86
C TYR A 12 11.78 4.52 12.80
N ALA A 13 11.95 5.09 11.60
CA ALA A 13 12.21 6.51 11.44
C ALA A 13 11.12 7.38 12.10
N ALA A 14 9.84 7.02 11.91
CA ALA A 14 8.73 7.73 12.56
C ALA A 14 8.78 7.62 14.08
N LYS A 15 9.12 6.45 14.62
CA LYS A 15 9.27 6.26 16.06
C LYS A 15 10.44 7.07 16.63
N ASP A 16 11.57 7.08 15.94
CA ASP A 16 12.80 7.75 16.40
C ASP A 16 12.61 9.27 16.50
N ILE A 17 11.83 9.86 15.60
CA ILE A 17 11.51 11.29 15.61
C ILE A 17 10.23 11.63 16.40
N GLY A 18 9.54 10.63 16.96
CA GLY A 18 8.28 10.83 17.69
C GLY A 18 7.11 11.31 16.83
N ALA A 19 7.04 10.90 15.56
CA ALA A 19 5.95 11.28 14.67
C ALA A 19 4.66 10.49 14.95
N ASP A 20 3.50 11.16 14.88
CA ASP A 20 2.19 10.53 15.03
C ASP A 20 1.64 9.92 13.73
N VAL A 21 2.15 10.41 12.58
CA VAL A 21 1.60 10.11 11.25
C VAL A 21 2.71 9.95 10.21
N ILE A 22 2.58 8.92 9.38
CA ILE A 22 3.35 8.74 8.13
C ILE A 22 2.42 9.00 6.95
N ALA A 23 2.68 10.05 6.19
CA ALA A 23 2.03 10.29 4.90
C ALA A 23 2.82 9.63 3.76
N THR A 24 2.13 8.91 2.88
CA THR A 24 2.73 8.31 1.68
C THR A 24 2.05 8.85 0.42
N GLY A 25 2.82 9.04 -0.65
CA GLY A 25 2.33 9.61 -1.91
C GLY A 25 1.53 8.66 -2.79
N HIS A 26 0.84 7.65 -2.23
CA HIS A 26 0.01 6.75 -3.03
C HIS A 26 -1.20 7.52 -3.56
N ASN A 27 -1.39 7.46 -4.86
CA ASN A 27 -2.45 8.17 -5.56
C ASN A 27 -3.71 7.30 -5.79
N LEU A 28 -4.68 7.83 -6.55
CA LEU A 28 -5.87 7.09 -6.96
C LEU A 28 -5.50 5.81 -7.72
N ASP A 29 -4.71 5.93 -8.78
CA ASP A 29 -4.29 4.82 -9.64
C ASP A 29 -3.60 3.69 -8.85
N ASP A 30 -2.68 4.03 -7.93
CA ASP A 30 -2.01 3.07 -7.05
C ASP A 30 -2.99 2.28 -6.18
N THR A 31 -4.03 2.96 -5.71
CA THR A 31 -5.09 2.40 -4.86
C THR A 31 -5.95 1.44 -5.67
N LEU A 32 -6.36 1.84 -6.88
CA LEU A 32 -7.12 0.97 -7.79
C LEU A 32 -6.33 -0.28 -8.19
N GLN A 33 -5.07 -0.12 -8.59
CA GLN A 33 -4.19 -1.24 -8.94
C GLN A 33 -4.07 -2.22 -7.76
N THR A 34 -3.89 -1.71 -6.54
CA THR A 34 -3.78 -2.54 -5.34
C THR A 34 -5.06 -3.33 -5.07
N PHE A 35 -6.22 -2.70 -5.26
CA PHE A 35 -7.50 -3.38 -5.11
C PHE A 35 -7.68 -4.51 -6.11
N VAL A 36 -7.40 -4.25 -7.39
CA VAL A 36 -7.51 -5.28 -8.45
C VAL A 36 -6.55 -6.43 -8.16
N ILE A 37 -5.30 -6.16 -7.77
CA ILE A 37 -4.33 -7.21 -7.38
C ILE A 37 -4.86 -8.06 -6.24
N ASN A 38 -5.40 -7.45 -5.18
CA ASN A 38 -5.93 -8.19 -4.03
C ASN A 38 -7.16 -9.02 -4.41
N MET A 39 -8.05 -8.48 -5.25
CA MET A 39 -9.21 -9.21 -5.77
C MET A 39 -8.81 -10.41 -6.63
N LEU A 40 -7.87 -10.23 -7.57
CA LEU A 40 -7.36 -11.33 -8.39
C LEU A 40 -6.63 -12.40 -7.55
N SER A 41 -6.03 -12.00 -6.44
CA SER A 41 -5.39 -12.92 -5.48
C SER A 41 -6.39 -13.62 -4.56
N GLY A 42 -7.67 -13.25 -4.59
CA GLY A 42 -8.69 -13.78 -3.67
C GLY A 42 -8.49 -13.39 -2.21
N ASP A 43 -7.68 -12.35 -1.92
CA ASP A 43 -7.35 -11.94 -0.54
C ASP A 43 -8.37 -10.93 -0.02
N THR A 44 -9.54 -11.43 0.38
CA THR A 44 -10.66 -10.62 0.88
C THR A 44 -10.30 -9.83 2.14
N THR A 45 -9.43 -10.37 3.00
CA THR A 45 -8.95 -9.68 4.19
C THR A 45 -8.16 -8.42 3.81
N LYS A 46 -7.25 -8.49 2.82
CA LYS A 46 -6.55 -7.28 2.34
C LYS A 46 -7.47 -6.28 1.67
N VAL A 47 -8.53 -6.74 1.01
CA VAL A 47 -9.58 -5.84 0.48
C VAL A 47 -10.27 -5.10 1.61
N GLY A 48 -10.63 -5.79 2.71
CA GLY A 48 -11.24 -5.16 3.90
C GLY A 48 -10.35 -4.09 4.55
N TRP A 49 -9.02 -4.22 4.45
CA TRP A 49 -8.06 -3.24 4.98
C TRP A 49 -7.90 -1.98 4.11
N MET A 50 -8.57 -1.90 2.97
CA MET A 50 -8.45 -0.73 2.08
C MET A 50 -9.31 0.46 2.53
N ASN A 51 -10.28 0.25 3.42
CA ASN A 51 -11.05 1.32 4.05
C ASN A 51 -10.13 2.17 4.97
N PRO A 52 -10.18 3.51 4.93
CA PRO A 52 -9.47 4.36 5.87
C PRO A 52 -9.62 3.91 7.33
N ASP A 53 -8.48 3.78 8.01
CA ASP A 53 -8.47 3.46 9.44
C ASP A 53 -8.74 4.71 10.26
N THR A 54 -9.87 4.72 10.96
CA THR A 54 -10.30 5.80 11.86
C THR A 54 -9.91 5.55 13.32
N SER A 55 -9.23 4.44 13.62
CA SER A 55 -8.85 4.12 14.99
C SER A 55 -7.79 5.07 15.53
N THR A 56 -7.84 5.31 16.84
CA THR A 56 -6.84 6.08 17.60
C THR A 56 -5.61 5.21 17.85
N ASN A 57 -4.86 4.89 16.79
CA ASN A 57 -3.56 4.23 16.87
C ASN A 57 -2.45 5.24 17.17
N SER A 58 -1.37 4.78 17.83
CA SER A 58 -0.21 5.60 18.20
C SER A 58 0.62 6.09 17.01
N LEU A 59 0.63 5.34 15.90
CA LEU A 59 1.28 5.73 14.64
C LEU A 59 0.34 5.42 13.47
N ARG A 60 -0.15 6.45 12.78
CA ARG A 60 -1.10 6.30 11.67
C ARG A 60 -0.40 6.40 10.33
N LYS A 61 -0.89 5.69 9.32
CA LYS A 61 -0.40 5.77 7.93
C LYS A 61 -1.52 6.30 7.05
N ILE A 62 -1.27 7.43 6.40
CA ILE A 62 -2.27 8.10 5.54
C ILE A 62 -1.80 8.18 4.10
N LYS A 63 -2.76 8.33 3.19
CA LYS A 63 -2.55 8.48 1.75
C LYS A 63 -3.30 9.73 1.28
N PRO A 64 -2.72 10.93 1.43
CA PRO A 64 -3.42 12.17 1.11
C PRO A 64 -3.88 12.27 -0.35
N PHE A 65 -3.24 11.53 -1.26
CA PHE A 65 -3.51 11.58 -2.69
C PHE A 65 -4.39 10.44 -3.21
N CYS A 66 -4.97 9.60 -2.36
CA CYS A 66 -5.72 8.42 -2.81
C CYS A 66 -6.98 8.71 -3.64
N GLU A 67 -7.38 9.99 -3.75
CA GLU A 67 -8.51 10.47 -4.55
C GLU A 67 -8.08 11.35 -5.74
N ILE A 68 -6.77 11.50 -5.96
CA ILE A 68 -6.19 12.34 -7.01
C ILE A 68 -5.54 11.44 -8.06
N TYR A 69 -5.77 11.71 -9.34
CA TYR A 69 -5.19 10.93 -10.43
C TYR A 69 -3.67 11.08 -10.48
N GLU A 70 -2.96 10.04 -10.92
CA GLU A 70 -1.52 10.10 -11.15
C GLU A 70 -1.15 11.24 -12.12
N SER A 71 -1.94 11.42 -13.19
CA SER A 71 -1.75 12.48 -14.18
C SER A 71 -1.87 13.89 -13.60
N GLU A 72 -2.79 14.11 -12.65
CA GLU A 72 -2.98 15.40 -11.99
C GLU A 72 -1.80 15.74 -11.07
N ILE A 73 -1.28 14.74 -10.35
CA ILE A 73 -0.10 14.89 -9.49
C ILE A 73 1.14 15.21 -10.34
N VAL A 74 1.33 14.50 -11.46
CA VAL A 74 2.43 14.77 -12.40
C VAL A 74 2.30 16.16 -13.00
N PHE A 75 1.09 16.57 -13.40
CA PHE A 75 0.84 17.92 -13.92
C PHE A 75 1.15 19.00 -12.88
N TYR A 76 0.74 18.79 -11.63
CA TYR A 76 1.04 19.69 -10.52
C TYR A 76 2.56 19.79 -10.28
N ALA A 77 3.27 18.66 -10.24
CA ALA A 77 4.71 18.64 -10.05
C ALA A 77 5.45 19.38 -11.17
N PHE A 78 5.04 19.16 -12.42
CA PHE A 78 5.65 19.82 -13.59
C PHE A 78 5.43 21.34 -13.57
N THR A 79 4.19 21.79 -13.34
CA THR A 79 3.86 23.22 -13.33
C THR A 79 4.51 24.00 -12.18
N ASN A 80 4.82 23.32 -11.08
CA ASN A 80 5.50 23.90 -9.92
C ASN A 80 7.02 23.67 -9.91
N ASN A 81 7.59 23.13 -10.98
CA ASN A 81 9.02 22.78 -11.08
C ASN A 81 9.51 21.91 -9.90
N LEU A 82 8.67 20.98 -9.43
CA LEU A 82 9.05 20.05 -8.38
C LEU A 82 9.95 18.94 -8.97
N PRO A 83 11.04 18.57 -8.29
CA PRO A 83 11.89 17.48 -8.74
C PRO A 83 11.15 16.15 -8.63
N PHE A 84 11.20 15.34 -9.68
CA PHE A 84 10.72 13.97 -9.69
C PHE A 84 11.82 13.00 -10.09
N GLN A 85 11.68 11.75 -9.67
CA GLN A 85 12.61 10.68 -10.04
C GLN A 85 12.52 10.39 -11.54
N SER A 86 13.62 10.55 -12.26
CA SER A 86 13.70 10.27 -13.70
C SER A 86 13.97 8.81 -14.04
N GLU A 87 14.72 8.11 -13.17
CA GLU A 87 15.15 6.73 -13.42
C GLU A 87 14.22 5.72 -12.72
N PRO A 88 13.48 4.87 -13.45
CA PRO A 88 12.65 3.84 -12.84
C PRO A 88 13.50 2.72 -12.21
N CYS A 89 12.91 1.99 -11.26
CA CYS A 89 13.53 0.76 -10.74
C CYS A 89 13.69 -0.26 -11.88
N PRO A 90 14.86 -0.92 -12.05
CA PRO A 90 15.06 -1.91 -13.11
C PRO A 90 14.10 -3.11 -13.00
N HIS A 91 13.59 -3.38 -11.79
CA HIS A 91 12.62 -4.45 -11.51
C HIS A 91 11.15 -3.99 -11.55
N MET A 92 10.86 -2.78 -12.04
CA MET A 92 9.50 -2.21 -12.00
C MET A 92 8.50 -3.03 -12.83
N ASN A 93 8.91 -3.50 -14.00
CA ASN A 93 8.03 -4.14 -14.99
C ASN A 93 7.94 -5.67 -14.86
N GLU A 94 8.47 -6.25 -13.79
CA GLU A 94 8.45 -7.70 -13.58
C GLU A 94 7.12 -8.22 -13.01
N GLY A 95 6.13 -7.36 -12.80
CA GLY A 95 4.89 -7.72 -12.12
C GLY A 95 3.62 -7.19 -12.77
N ILE A 96 2.50 -7.84 -12.45
CA ILE A 96 1.14 -7.57 -12.97
C ILE A 96 0.63 -6.14 -12.78
N ARG A 97 1.31 -5.34 -11.94
CA ARG A 97 0.89 -3.97 -11.65
C ARG A 97 0.93 -3.08 -12.89
N THR A 98 1.91 -3.27 -13.77
CA THR A 98 2.00 -2.51 -15.03
C THR A 98 0.82 -2.85 -15.96
N ASP A 99 0.52 -4.14 -16.13
CA ASP A 99 -0.62 -4.60 -16.95
C ASP A 99 -1.95 -4.02 -16.44
N ILE A 100 -2.17 -4.03 -15.12
CA ILE A 100 -3.39 -3.47 -14.52
C ILE A 100 -3.44 -1.95 -14.70
N ARG A 101 -2.31 -1.25 -14.58
CA ARG A 101 -2.25 0.21 -14.84
C ARG A 101 -2.67 0.51 -16.27
N GLU A 102 -2.11 -0.18 -17.26
CA GLU A 102 -2.42 0.01 -18.67
C GLU A 102 -3.89 -0.28 -18.98
N PHE A 103 -4.43 -1.36 -18.42
CA PHE A 103 -5.84 -1.71 -18.52
C PHE A 103 -6.76 -0.60 -17.96
N LEU A 104 -6.50 -0.14 -16.74
CA LEU A 104 -7.29 0.92 -16.11
C LEU A 104 -7.17 2.26 -16.85
N ASN A 105 -5.99 2.58 -17.38
CA ASN A 105 -5.78 3.78 -18.21
C ASN A 105 -6.58 3.71 -19.51
N SER A 106 -6.57 2.55 -20.18
CA SER A 106 -7.34 2.32 -21.39
C SER A 106 -8.84 2.50 -21.14
N LEU A 107 -9.36 1.93 -20.05
CA LEU A 107 -10.76 2.09 -19.66
C LEU A 107 -11.12 3.55 -19.35
N GLU A 108 -10.28 4.28 -18.62
CA GLU A 108 -10.52 5.70 -18.32
C GLU A 108 -10.56 6.55 -19.60
N ASN A 109 -9.67 6.27 -20.57
CA ASN A 109 -9.67 6.97 -21.86
C ASN A 109 -10.95 6.71 -22.67
N GLN A 110 -11.50 5.50 -22.60
CA GLN A 110 -12.75 5.15 -23.28
C GLN A 110 -13.98 5.66 -22.54
N ARG A 111 -13.91 5.72 -21.20
CA ARG A 111 -15.00 6.04 -20.29
C ARG A 111 -14.47 6.87 -19.11
N SER A 112 -14.47 8.19 -19.30
CA SER A 112 -14.04 9.15 -18.27
C SER A 112 -14.78 8.93 -16.95
N GLY A 113 -14.05 8.95 -15.83
CA GLY A 113 -14.56 8.80 -14.48
C GLY A 113 -14.73 7.35 -14.00
N ILE A 114 -14.37 6.34 -14.79
CA ILE A 114 -14.48 4.94 -14.38
C ILE A 114 -13.56 4.62 -13.20
N LYS A 115 -12.38 5.24 -13.14
CA LYS A 115 -11.44 5.13 -12.02
C LYS A 115 -12.04 5.69 -10.72
N ASN A 116 -12.65 6.87 -10.78
CA ASN A 116 -13.36 7.45 -9.63
C ASN A 116 -14.52 6.57 -9.16
N ASN A 117 -15.33 6.05 -10.09
CA ASN A 117 -16.41 5.13 -9.76
C ASN A 117 -15.89 3.83 -9.13
N LEU A 118 -14.77 3.30 -9.63
CA LEU A 118 -14.11 2.14 -9.04
C LEU A 118 -13.63 2.45 -7.62
N TYR A 119 -13.01 3.61 -7.36
CA TYR A 119 -12.61 4.00 -6.00
C TYR A 119 -13.79 4.05 -5.03
N GLN A 120 -14.91 4.65 -5.43
CA GLN A 120 -16.14 4.63 -4.61
C GLN A 120 -16.63 3.20 -4.34
N SER A 121 -16.45 2.31 -5.31
CA SER A 121 -16.78 0.89 -5.15
C SER A 121 -15.82 0.20 -4.17
N ILE A 122 -14.53 0.53 -4.19
CA ILE A 122 -13.53 0.02 -3.24
C ILE A 122 -13.94 0.38 -1.81
N ILE A 123 -14.29 1.63 -1.54
CA ILE A 123 -14.69 2.06 -0.19
C ILE A 123 -15.88 1.24 0.31
N LYS A 124 -16.93 1.10 -0.51
CA LYS A 124 -18.12 0.31 -0.14
C LYS A 124 -17.80 -1.17 0.05
N VAL A 125 -17.05 -1.79 -0.86
CA VAL A 125 -16.71 -3.22 -0.78
C VAL A 125 -15.80 -3.49 0.41
N SER A 126 -14.79 -2.65 0.63
CA SER A 126 -13.87 -2.79 1.77
C SER A 126 -14.58 -2.67 3.11
N ASP A 127 -15.59 -1.80 3.22
CA ASP A 127 -16.40 -1.67 4.43
C ASP A 127 -17.21 -2.93 4.73
N VAL A 128 -17.87 -3.51 3.70
CA VAL A 128 -18.59 -4.79 3.85
C VAL A 128 -17.63 -5.91 4.25
N MET A 129 -16.47 -6.02 3.60
CA MET A 129 -15.48 -7.07 3.89
C MET A 129 -14.88 -6.93 5.30
N LYS A 130 -14.65 -5.70 5.76
CA LYS A 130 -14.16 -5.42 7.12
C LYS A 130 -15.14 -5.88 8.20
N ASN A 131 -16.45 -5.73 7.94
CA ASN A 131 -17.49 -6.13 8.88
C ASN A 131 -17.79 -7.64 8.87
N SER A 132 -17.49 -8.34 7.77
CA SER A 132 -17.68 -9.80 7.67
C SER A 132 -16.57 -10.61 8.34
N ASP A 133 -15.36 -10.08 8.45
CA ASP A 133 -14.23 -10.78 9.06
C ASP A 133 -14.21 -10.56 10.59
N SER A 134 -14.72 -11.54 11.35
CA SER A 134 -14.44 -11.73 12.78
C SER A 134 -12.98 -12.12 13.09
N ASN A 135 -12.07 -11.92 12.12
CA ASN A 135 -10.70 -12.35 12.15
C ASN A 135 -9.78 -11.23 12.67
N SER A 136 -10.02 -10.79 13.92
CA SER A 136 -9.04 -9.98 14.64
C SER A 136 -7.83 -10.87 14.96
N LYS A 137 -6.90 -11.02 14.02
CA LYS A 137 -5.60 -11.62 14.35
C LYS A 137 -4.99 -10.78 15.47
N ASN A 138 -4.89 -11.36 16.66
CA ASN A 138 -4.33 -10.69 17.82
C ASN A 138 -2.94 -10.16 17.45
N LYS A 139 -2.74 -8.85 17.62
CA LYS A 139 -1.43 -8.24 17.46
C LYS A 139 -0.52 -8.80 18.56
N THR A 140 0.54 -9.49 18.17
CA THR A 140 1.58 -10.00 19.06
C THR A 140 2.87 -9.22 18.84
N LYS A 141 3.81 -9.33 19.78
CA LYS A 141 5.17 -8.80 19.61
C LYS A 141 6.06 -9.90 19.02
N CYS A 142 6.87 -9.54 18.03
CA CYS A 142 7.86 -10.44 17.46
C CYS A 142 8.92 -10.81 18.50
N GLU A 143 9.18 -12.10 18.68
CA GLU A 143 10.16 -12.60 19.66
C GLU A 143 11.59 -12.10 19.39
N ARG A 144 11.91 -11.76 18.13
CA ARG A 144 13.27 -11.38 17.72
C ARG A 144 13.54 -9.88 17.77
N CYS A 145 12.57 -9.05 17.37
CA CYS A 145 12.76 -7.61 17.23
C CYS A 145 11.79 -6.77 18.07
N GLY A 146 10.86 -7.40 18.78
CA GLY A 146 9.88 -6.73 19.64
C GLY A 146 8.79 -5.96 18.91
N ALA A 147 8.83 -5.90 17.57
CA ALA A 147 7.86 -5.14 16.79
C ALA A 147 6.51 -5.86 16.65
N GLU A 148 5.43 -5.09 16.46
CA GLU A 148 4.08 -5.64 16.26
C GLU A 148 4.00 -6.50 15.00
N CYS A 149 3.39 -7.68 15.13
CA CYS A 149 3.10 -8.60 14.04
C CYS A 149 1.91 -9.50 14.39
N THR A 150 1.50 -10.36 13.45
CA THR A 150 0.39 -11.31 13.61
C THR A 150 0.85 -12.76 13.83
N GLY A 151 2.14 -12.97 14.14
CA GLY A 151 2.74 -14.29 14.33
C GLY A 151 3.89 -14.24 15.33
N GLN A 152 4.55 -15.38 15.61
CA GLN A 152 5.69 -15.44 16.55
C GLN A 152 6.90 -14.63 16.03
N ILE A 153 7.21 -14.76 14.74
CA ILE A 153 8.28 -14.04 14.06
C ILE A 153 7.69 -13.18 12.94
N CYS A 154 8.04 -11.89 12.91
CA CYS A 154 7.53 -10.98 11.87
C CYS A 154 8.12 -11.28 10.49
N SER A 155 7.39 -10.92 9.44
CA SER A 155 7.78 -11.16 8.03
C SER A 155 9.17 -10.62 7.67
N VAL A 156 9.58 -9.49 8.25
CA VAL A 156 10.91 -8.90 8.09
C VAL A 156 11.99 -9.84 8.64
N CYS A 157 11.83 -10.29 9.88
CA CYS A 157 12.79 -11.20 10.53
C CYS A 157 12.88 -12.54 9.79
N THR A 158 11.75 -13.07 9.31
CA THR A 158 11.72 -14.29 8.49
C THR A 158 12.46 -14.11 7.18
N MET A 159 12.30 -12.97 6.48
CA MET A 159 13.06 -12.68 5.25
C MET A 159 14.56 -12.60 5.53
N VAL A 160 14.97 -11.92 6.61
CA VAL A 160 16.39 -11.83 6.98
C VAL A 160 16.99 -13.20 7.29
N LEU A 161 16.24 -14.10 7.96
CA LEU A 161 16.70 -15.47 8.20
C LEU A 161 16.94 -16.23 6.89
N LYS A 162 15.97 -16.17 5.96
CA LYS A 162 16.09 -16.84 4.66
C LYS A 162 17.26 -16.32 3.83
N LEU A 163 17.55 -15.02 3.90
CA LEU A 163 18.70 -14.44 3.21
C LEU A 163 20.02 -14.92 3.80
N LYS A 164 20.11 -15.06 5.14
CA LYS A 164 21.31 -15.58 5.80
C LYS A 164 21.54 -17.07 5.55
N SER A 165 20.47 -17.87 5.46
CA SER A 165 20.58 -19.31 5.15
C SER A 165 20.98 -19.59 3.71
N ASN A 166 20.69 -18.67 2.77
CA ASN A 166 21.07 -18.82 1.36
C ASN A 166 22.49 -18.30 1.07
N GLN A 167 23.20 -17.77 2.07
CA GLN A 167 24.59 -17.33 1.98
C GLN A 167 25.58 -18.39 2.52
N THR A 168 25.07 -19.48 3.08
CA THR A 168 25.80 -20.69 3.50
C THR A 168 25.51 -21.82 2.54
#